data_AF-R7AIF6-F1
#
_entry.id   AF-R7AIF6-F1
#
_cell.length_a   1.000
_cell.length_b   1.000
_cell.length_c   1.000
_cell.angle_alpha   90.00
_cell.angle_beta   90.00
_cell.angle_gamma   90.00
#
_symmetry.space_group_name_H-M   'P 1'
#
loop_
_entity.id
_entity.type
_entity.pdbx_description
1 polymer ?
#
loop_
_entity_poly.entity_id
_entity_poly.type
_entity_poly.pdbx_seq_one_letter_code
_entity_poly.pdbx_strand_id
1 'polypeptide(L)'
;MRQLKNKFSRGIRKMEADTQVSADEVEAALAGSLHRAVEGDVDNGSLMSGQVACLIGDEKSAQEIVDDLMCEALAWSRSDLQAMADANAGRAWNN
;
A
#
# COMPACT_ATOMS: atom_id res chain seq x y z
N MET A 1 -3.21 10.79 6.25
CA MET A 1 -2.92 9.34 6.25
C MET A 1 -2.65 8.85 4.82
N ARG A 2 -1.88 7.77 4.65
CA ARG A 2 -1.77 7.07 3.35
C ARG A 2 -2.60 5.79 3.37
N GLN A 3 -3.54 5.68 2.42
CA GLN A 3 -4.40 4.53 2.25
C GLN A 3 -4.72 4.32 0.77
N LEU A 4 -5.24 3.14 0.40
CA LEU A 4 -5.81 2.91 -0.91
C LEU A 4 -7.04 3.81 -1.14
N LYS A 5 -7.25 4.22 -2.39
CA LYS A 5 -8.35 5.11 -2.75
C LYS A 5 -9.67 4.36 -2.81
N ASN A 6 -10.52 4.55 -1.80
CA ASN A 6 -11.90 4.06 -1.72
C ASN A 6 -12.91 5.20 -1.41
N LYS A 7 -14.20 4.88 -1.18
CA LYS A 7 -15.24 5.87 -0.87
C LYS A 7 -14.90 6.65 0.41
N PHE A 8 -14.47 5.95 1.46
CA PHE A 8 -14.04 6.55 2.72
C PHE A 8 -12.93 7.60 2.54
N SER A 9 -11.83 7.24 1.88
CA SER A 9 -10.68 8.12 1.69
C SER A 9 -11.03 9.42 0.94
N ARG A 10 -11.96 9.36 -0.03
CA ARG A 10 -12.45 10.53 -0.75
C ARG A 10 -13.38 11.39 0.13
N GLY A 11 -14.20 10.73 0.96
CA GLY A 11 -15.08 11.39 1.94
C GLY A 11 -14.30 12.16 3.00
N ILE A 12 -13.31 11.53 3.63
CA ILE A 12 -12.41 12.19 4.60
C ILE A 12 -11.74 13.40 3.97
N ARG A 13 -11.17 13.26 2.77
CA ARG A 13 -10.52 14.39 2.08
C ARG A 13 -11.49 15.54 1.79
N LYS A 14 -12.77 15.23 1.52
CA LYS A 14 -13.80 16.26 1.33
C LYS A 14 -14.13 16.96 2.64
N MET A 15 -14.27 16.22 3.74
CA MET A 15 -14.53 16.78 5.07
C MET A 15 -13.37 17.65 5.56
N GLU A 16 -12.12 17.19 5.39
CA GLU A 16 -10.91 17.96 5.72
C GLU A 16 -10.81 19.27 4.91
N ALA A 17 -11.41 19.33 3.72
CA ALA A 17 -11.42 20.51 2.87
C ALA A 17 -12.60 21.46 3.15
N ASP A 18 -13.59 21.02 3.93
CA ASP A 18 -14.79 21.79 4.25
C ASP A 18 -14.57 22.62 5.51
N THR A 19 -14.70 23.94 5.40
CA THR A 19 -14.48 24.88 6.51
C THR A 19 -15.60 24.86 7.55
N GLN A 20 -16.73 24.21 7.25
CA GLN A 20 -17.86 24.06 8.17
C GLN A 20 -17.74 22.83 9.07
N VAL A 21 -16.86 21.88 8.71
CA VAL A 21 -16.66 20.65 9.48
C VAL A 21 -15.60 20.89 10.54
N SER A 22 -15.94 20.55 11.78
CA SER A 22 -15.01 20.66 12.91
C SER A 22 -13.96 19.54 12.88
N ALA A 23 -12.81 19.78 13.54
CA ALA A 23 -11.78 18.76 13.68
C ALA A 23 -12.32 17.51 14.41
N ASP A 24 -13.16 17.70 15.43
CA ASP A 24 -13.77 16.61 16.20
C ASP A 24 -14.65 15.69 15.34
N GLU A 25 -15.37 16.23 14.36
CA GLU A 25 -16.17 15.45 13.42
C GLU A 25 -15.31 14.62 12.48
N VAL A 26 -14.18 15.16 12.02
CA VAL A 26 -13.21 14.41 11.20
C VAL A 26 -12.57 13.29 12.02
N GLU A 27 -12.17 13.57 13.25
CA GLU A 27 -11.61 12.56 14.16
C GLU A 27 -12.62 11.46 14.49
N ALA A 28 -13.88 11.80 14.75
CA ALA A 28 -14.95 10.85 14.96
C ALA A 28 -15.17 9.93 13.74
N ALA A 29 -15.06 10.47 12.52
CA ALA A 29 -15.17 9.69 11.30
C ALA A 29 -13.97 8.75 11.06
N LEU A 30 -12.78 9.15 11.52
CA LEU A 30 -11.54 8.36 11.45
C LEU A 30 -11.48 7.28 12.54
N ALA A 31 -12.07 7.51 13.70
CA ALA A 31 -12.10 6.57 14.81
C ALA A 31 -12.73 5.24 14.38
N GLY A 32 -12.04 4.12 14.64
CA GLY A 32 -12.49 2.78 14.27
C GLY A 32 -12.48 2.47 12.76
N SER A 33 -12.09 3.41 11.90
CA SER A 33 -12.13 3.23 10.44
C SER A 33 -11.23 2.08 9.95
N LEU A 34 -10.07 1.85 10.57
CA LEU A 34 -9.20 0.71 10.26
C LEU A 34 -9.87 -0.62 10.62
N HIS A 35 -10.49 -0.70 11.79
CA HIS A 35 -11.16 -1.92 12.23
C HIS A 35 -12.32 -2.31 11.30
N ARG A 36 -13.12 -1.33 10.85
CA ARG A 36 -14.16 -1.57 9.83
C ARG A 36 -13.61 -2.21 8.55
N ALA A 37 -12.44 -1.75 8.08
CA ALA A 37 -11.80 -2.33 6.90
C ALA A 37 -11.35 -3.78 7.15
N VAL A 38 -10.84 -4.08 8.35
CA VAL A 38 -10.45 -5.44 8.77
C VAL A 38 -11.65 -6.39 8.82
N GLU A 39 -12.82 -5.90 9.22
CA GLU A 39 -14.07 -6.67 9.21
C GLU A 39 -14.66 -6.88 7.80
N GLY A 40 -14.03 -6.32 6.76
CA GLY A 40 -14.42 -6.51 5.36
C GLY A 40 -15.13 -5.33 4.71
N ASP A 41 -15.38 -4.23 5.44
CA ASP A 41 -15.90 -3.00 4.83
C ASP A 41 -14.78 -2.19 4.16
N VAL A 42 -14.38 -2.68 2.99
CA VAL A 42 -13.34 -2.07 2.14
C VAL A 42 -13.76 -0.72 1.53
N ASP A 43 -15.05 -0.39 1.57
CA ASP A 43 -15.61 0.82 0.97
C ASP A 43 -15.62 1.99 1.97
N ASN A 44 -16.09 1.74 3.21
CA ASN A 44 -16.24 2.75 4.27
C ASN A 44 -15.18 2.64 5.37
N GLY A 45 -14.27 1.67 5.26
CA GLY A 45 -13.11 1.52 6.14
C GLY A 45 -11.85 2.21 5.60
N SER A 46 -10.84 2.34 6.45
CA SER A 46 -9.51 2.80 6.09
C SER A 46 -8.62 1.63 5.65
N LEU A 47 -8.40 1.49 4.34
CA LEU A 47 -7.47 0.51 3.77
C LEU A 47 -6.03 1.04 3.79
N MET A 48 -5.40 1.03 4.96
CA MET A 48 -4.04 1.55 5.14
C MET A 48 -3.03 0.75 4.32
N SER A 49 -2.32 1.41 3.41
CA SER A 49 -1.36 0.76 2.52
C SER A 49 -0.34 1.75 1.97
N GLY A 50 0.85 1.27 1.64
CA GLY A 50 1.93 2.05 1.03
C GLY A 50 1.73 2.28 -0.48
N GLN A 51 2.59 3.11 -1.10
CA GLN A 51 2.55 3.31 -2.56
C GLN A 51 2.98 2.06 -3.34
N VAL A 52 3.76 1.20 -2.68
CA VAL A 52 4.30 -0.05 -3.24
C VAL A 52 3.23 -1.16 -3.37
N ALA A 53 2.00 -0.93 -2.89
CA ALA A 53 0.95 -1.94 -2.86
C ALA A 53 0.65 -2.56 -4.24
N CYS A 54 0.81 -1.80 -5.33
CA CYS A 54 0.58 -2.31 -6.68
C CYS A 54 1.68 -3.26 -7.19
N LEU A 55 2.82 -3.37 -6.49
CA LEU A 55 3.86 -4.34 -6.82
C LEU A 55 3.61 -5.71 -6.18
N ILE A 56 2.64 -5.80 -5.26
CA ILE A 56 2.27 -7.05 -4.59
C ILE A 56 1.25 -7.77 -5.47
N GLY A 57 1.65 -8.92 -6.02
CA GLY A 57 0.82 -9.75 -6.91
C GLY A 57 0.53 -11.15 -6.36
N ASP A 58 1.02 -11.44 -5.16
CA ASP A 58 1.00 -12.75 -4.52
C ASP A 58 0.66 -12.66 -3.04
N GLU A 59 0.20 -13.79 -2.48
CA GLU A 59 -0.03 -13.97 -1.05
C GLU A 59 0.92 -15.06 -0.55
N LYS A 60 1.70 -14.74 0.47
CA LYS A 60 2.78 -15.59 1.00
C LYS A 60 2.79 -15.56 2.52
N SER A 61 3.36 -16.59 3.13
CA SER A 61 3.65 -16.57 4.56
C SER A 61 4.71 -15.51 4.89
N ALA A 62 4.72 -15.03 6.13
CA ALA A 62 5.72 -14.06 6.58
C ALA A 62 7.16 -14.56 6.41
N GLN A 63 7.37 -15.87 6.57
CA GLN A 63 8.68 -16.50 6.39
C GLN A 63 9.13 -16.39 4.92
N GLU A 64 8.28 -16.80 3.98
CA GLU A 64 8.58 -16.75 2.54
C GLU A 64 8.85 -15.32 2.07
N ILE A 65 8.08 -14.34 2.55
CA ILE A 65 8.30 -12.92 2.20
C ILE A 65 9.70 -12.46 2.61
N VAL A 66 10.14 -12.81 3.82
CA VAL A 66 11.46 -12.43 4.33
C VAL A 66 12.56 -13.17 3.58
N ASP A 67 12.38 -14.47 3.34
CA ASP A 67 13.36 -15.29 2.62
C ASP A 67 13.56 -14.81 1.18
N ASP A 68 12.47 -14.52 0.46
CA ASP A 68 12.51 -13.98 -0.89
C ASP A 68 13.23 -12.63 -0.91
N LEU A 69 12.87 -11.71 0.00
CA LEU A 69 13.49 -10.39 0.09
C LEU A 69 15.00 -10.50 0.29
N MET A 70 15.45 -11.37 1.19
CA MET A 70 16.87 -11.57 1.48
C MET A 70 17.61 -12.26 0.33
N CYS A 71 17.00 -13.29 -0.27
CA CYS A 71 17.59 -14.00 -1.40
C CYS A 71 17.74 -13.10 -2.63
N GLU A 72 16.70 -12.32 -2.96
CA GLU A 72 16.75 -11.34 -4.04
C GLU A 72 17.84 -10.30 -3.77
N ALA A 73 17.85 -9.68 -2.57
CA ALA A 73 18.85 -8.68 -2.22
C ALA A 73 20.29 -9.22 -2.32
N LEU A 74 20.53 -10.46 -1.89
CA LEU A 74 21.83 -11.13 -2.02
C LEU A 74 22.21 -11.38 -3.49
N ALA A 75 21.26 -11.82 -4.31
CA ALA A 75 21.49 -12.00 -5.74
C ALA A 75 21.89 -10.66 -6.41
N TRP A 76 21.12 -9.60 -6.15
CA TRP A 76 21.41 -8.25 -6.66
C TRP A 76 22.76 -7.71 -6.18
N SER A 77 23.15 -7.97 -4.93
CA SER A 77 24.44 -7.51 -4.38
C SER A 77 25.68 -8.07 -5.08
N ARG A 78 25.53 -9.20 -5.80
CA ARG A 78 26.60 -9.90 -6.51
C ARG A 78 26.61 -9.61 -8.01
N SER A 79 25.58 -8.94 -8.52
CA SER A 79 25.45 -8.60 -9.93
C SER A 79 26.28 -7.38 -10.28
N ASP A 80 26.90 -7.39 -11.45
CA ASP A 80 27.47 -6.18 -12.04
C ASP A 80 26.38 -5.28 -12.64
N LEU A 81 26.74 -4.02 -12.93
CA LEU A 81 25.80 -3.02 -13.43
C LEU A 81 25.16 -3.40 -14.77
N GLN A 82 25.84 -4.17 -15.63
CA GLN A 82 25.29 -4.59 -16.91
C GLN A 82 24.23 -5.67 -16.71
N ALA A 83 24.52 -6.68 -15.88
CA ALA A 83 23.56 -7.72 -15.51
C ALA A 83 22.31 -7.12 -14.84
N MET A 84 22.49 -6.11 -13.98
CA MET A 84 21.38 -5.37 -13.37
C MET A 84 20.52 -4.63 -14.40
N ALA A 85 21.15 -3.98 -15.38
CA ALA A 85 20.45 -3.25 -16.45
C ALA A 85 19.65 -4.21 -17.34
N ASP A 86 20.23 -5.35 -17.72
CA ASP A 86 19.58 -6.34 -18.57
C ASP A 86 18.36 -6.97 -17.88
N ALA A 87 18.47 -7.29 -16.58
CA ALA A 87 17.36 -7.79 -15.78
C ALA A 87 16.21 -6.79 -15.66
N ASN A 88 16.52 -5.50 -15.49
CA ASN A 88 15.51 -4.44 -15.45
C ASN A 88 14.83 -4.23 -16.80
N ALA A 89 15.57 -4.34 -17.91
CA ALA A 89 15.02 -4.24 -19.26
C ALA A 89 14.00 -5.36 -19.55
N GLY A 90 14.27 -6.59 -19.10
CA GLY A 90 13.35 -7.72 -19.25
C GLY A 90 12.06 -7.56 -18.43
N ARG A 91 12.13 -6.89 -17.26
CA ARG A 91 10.98 -6.65 -16.38
C ARG A 91 9.97 -5.66 -16.97
N ALA A 92 10.41 -4.74 -17.81
CA ALA A 92 9.54 -3.76 -18.47
C ALA A 92 8.63 -4.37 -19.56
N TRP A 93 8.96 -5.56 -20.06
CA TRP A 93 8.24 -6.19 -21.19
C TRP A 93 7.20 -7.24 -20.76
N ASN A 94 7.23 -7.69 -19.50
CA ASN A 94 6.41 -8.79 -18.99
C ASN A 94 5.27 -8.35 -18.05
N ASN A 95 4.94 -7.05 -18.00
CA ASN A 95 3.79 -6.50 -17.26
C ASN A 95 2.68 -6.05 -18.20
#